data_AF-A0A6G0UYL6-F1
#
_entry.id   AF-A0A6G0UYL6-F1
#
_cell.length_a   1.000
_cell.length_b   1.000
_cell.length_c   1.000
_cell.angle_alpha   90.00
_cell.angle_beta   90.00
_cell.angle_gamma   90.00
#
_symmetry.space_group_name_H-M   'P 1'
#
loop_
_entity.id
_entity.type
_entity.pdbx_description
1 polymer ?
#
loop_
_entity_poly.entity_id
_entity_poly.type
_entity_poly.pdbx_seq_one_letter_code
_entity_poly.pdbx_strand_id
1 'polypeptide(L)'
;MLPILFLICLIISVNTEYADFGTVPKGMNPTLYDASDDAIVQLDETTFNDTVFCNGREECPSYLVEFYSDWCGHCRSYASLYKAFAKDIKGWSKVIKIAAMNCADPLNEATCRANGIMYFPYIKYFPRNSSDTFYGVKLRPYQSVSEMRDQITQVLIQDYAINRFPDWPTFDVLGDISTYGELWHGAKDTAESMAIIFEADPNSMVGAQLLLDLTKYSDKLLARRCLKGHPLVDALHINDFPTLAVFRRGERTPVLIAELRRLLLAELEEFLTNDPENKELAFSSRKNKTTNICNEHPEKCKLLYYVSETDMLKAMRYAIFREVARNGGYLAGANLTSLYSFIDAVAQNFPTTSVDPSNNDTEIILPNSARARVVFTHMRDFLDAHGLEEPLSVDDWQSEFLRAEEDQGHPFPVNVDWDHCKGTTGEFRGYTCGLWTTFHALTVASFKNGANDVSFRPLPVLQSIRDWVGSFFGCEHCRKHFLKMTTRTFKMEANVRRSEDVFLYLWRAHNIVNARLKGRDTEDPRFPKYQFPPLFLCPECHSNKGRMSEQEVQRYLLDYYSRIRPVSSRN
;
A
#
# COMPACT_ATOMS: atom_id res chain seq x y z
N MET A 1 -70.42 -24.52 34.91
CA MET A 1 -70.24 -23.46 33.90
C MET A 1 -68.76 -23.08 33.94
N LEU A 2 -68.02 -23.42 32.87
CA LEU A 2 -66.59 -23.13 32.64
C LEU A 2 -66.31 -21.60 32.59
N PRO A 3 -65.04 -21.09 32.58
CA PRO A 3 -63.85 -21.78 32.07
C PRO A 3 -62.56 -21.72 32.90
N ILE A 4 -61.75 -22.75 32.65
CA ILE A 4 -60.34 -22.91 32.98
C ILE A 4 -59.55 -22.10 31.95
N LEU A 5 -58.74 -21.12 32.39
CA LEU A 5 -57.73 -20.47 31.55
C LEU A 5 -56.44 -21.31 31.63
N PHE A 6 -56.15 -22.07 30.58
CA PHE A 6 -54.82 -22.64 30.35
C PHE A 6 -53.92 -21.53 29.81
N LEU A 7 -52.92 -21.13 30.60
CA LEU A 7 -51.84 -20.26 30.15
C LEU A 7 -50.85 -21.13 29.35
N ILE A 8 -50.97 -21.11 28.02
CA ILE A 8 -49.99 -21.71 27.14
C ILE A 8 -48.79 -20.76 27.07
N CYS A 9 -47.72 -21.05 27.80
CA CYS A 9 -46.41 -20.46 27.52
C CYS A 9 -45.95 -20.98 26.15
N LEU A 10 -46.06 -20.16 25.12
CA LEU A 10 -45.31 -20.35 23.88
C LEU A 10 -43.82 -20.20 24.24
N ILE A 11 -43.11 -21.32 24.33
CA ILE A 11 -41.65 -21.30 24.23
C ILE A 11 -41.37 -20.97 22.76
N ILE A 12 -41.12 -19.70 22.47
CA ILE A 12 -40.54 -19.30 21.18
C ILE A 12 -39.10 -19.82 21.21
N SER A 13 -38.85 -20.97 20.61
CA SER A 13 -37.50 -21.39 20.26
C SER A 13 -36.98 -20.41 19.22
N VAL A 14 -36.19 -19.42 19.65
CA VAL A 14 -35.42 -18.57 18.74
C VAL A 14 -34.36 -19.48 18.13
N ASN A 15 -34.59 -19.93 16.90
CA ASN A 15 -33.59 -20.69 16.16
C ASN A 15 -32.45 -19.72 15.84
N THR A 16 -31.25 -20.00 16.33
CA THR A 16 -30.07 -19.21 15.98
C THR A 16 -29.73 -19.39 14.51
N GLU A 17 -29.40 -18.31 13.83
CA GLU A 17 -29.09 -18.31 12.40
C GLU A 17 -27.71 -17.74 12.15
N TYR A 18 -26.78 -18.56 11.68
CA TYR A 18 -25.40 -18.17 11.45
C TYR A 18 -25.13 -17.98 9.95
N ALA A 19 -24.36 -16.94 9.62
CA ALA A 19 -23.77 -16.79 8.30
C ALA A 19 -22.35 -17.37 8.26
N ASP A 20 -22.05 -18.08 7.19
CA ASP A 20 -20.68 -18.46 6.83
C ASP A 20 -20.46 -18.17 5.34
N PHE A 21 -19.28 -18.52 4.82
CA PHE A 21 -19.03 -18.44 3.39
C PHE A 21 -20.08 -19.24 2.60
N GLY A 22 -20.67 -18.63 1.57
CA GLY A 22 -21.79 -19.20 0.81
C GLY A 22 -23.18 -18.79 1.31
N THR A 23 -23.32 -18.19 2.50
CA THR A 23 -24.62 -17.69 2.97
C THR A 23 -25.09 -16.51 2.11
N VAL A 24 -26.33 -16.60 1.61
CA VAL A 24 -26.99 -15.54 0.85
C VAL A 24 -27.92 -14.75 1.78
N PRO A 25 -27.76 -13.42 1.90
CA PRO A 25 -28.65 -12.58 2.70
C PRO A 25 -30.10 -12.68 2.25
N LYS A 26 -31.05 -12.60 3.18
CA LYS A 26 -32.50 -12.62 2.90
C LYS A 26 -33.07 -11.28 2.41
N GLY A 27 -32.24 -10.25 2.38
CA GLY A 27 -32.59 -8.93 1.86
C GLY A 27 -33.08 -8.99 0.40
N MET A 28 -33.89 -8.01 0.02
CA MET A 28 -34.40 -7.86 -1.35
C MET A 28 -33.46 -7.05 -2.23
N ASN A 29 -32.59 -6.22 -1.65
CA ASN A 29 -31.65 -5.40 -2.39
C ASN A 29 -30.49 -6.25 -2.93
N PRO A 30 -29.91 -5.87 -4.10
CA PRO A 30 -28.73 -6.53 -4.62
C PRO A 30 -27.53 -6.35 -3.68
N THR A 31 -26.64 -7.33 -3.64
CA THR A 31 -25.40 -7.29 -2.89
C THR A 31 -24.24 -6.82 -3.77
N LEU A 32 -23.24 -6.17 -3.18
CA LEU A 32 -21.98 -5.84 -3.89
C LEU A 32 -21.00 -7.04 -3.93
N TYR A 33 -21.29 -8.08 -3.15
CA TYR A 33 -20.46 -9.25 -2.95
C TYR A 33 -21.18 -10.52 -3.41
N ASP A 34 -20.43 -11.42 -4.03
CA ASP A 34 -20.91 -12.75 -4.41
C ASP A 34 -20.70 -13.72 -3.25
N ALA A 35 -21.74 -14.44 -2.85
CA ALA A 35 -21.69 -15.32 -1.67
C ALA A 35 -20.79 -16.54 -1.88
N SER A 36 -20.62 -16.98 -3.13
CA SER A 36 -19.86 -18.17 -3.50
C SER A 36 -18.42 -17.90 -3.89
N ASP A 37 -18.11 -16.71 -4.42
CA ASP A 37 -16.80 -16.39 -4.98
C ASP A 37 -15.96 -15.48 -4.07
N ASP A 38 -16.60 -14.53 -3.38
CA ASP A 38 -15.90 -13.55 -2.56
C ASP A 38 -15.70 -14.08 -1.14
N ALA A 39 -14.46 -14.02 -0.63
CA ALA A 39 -14.05 -14.46 0.72
C ALA A 39 -14.62 -13.58 1.86
N ILE A 40 -15.89 -13.22 1.77
CA ILE A 40 -16.62 -12.26 2.58
C ILE A 40 -17.92 -12.91 3.03
N VAL A 41 -18.09 -13.07 4.34
CA VAL A 41 -19.34 -13.56 4.93
C VAL A 41 -20.41 -12.47 4.77
N GLN A 42 -21.50 -12.79 4.08
CA GLN A 42 -22.58 -11.82 3.90
C GLN A 42 -23.58 -11.91 5.06
N LEU A 43 -23.84 -10.77 5.69
CA LEU A 43 -24.67 -10.65 6.88
C LEU A 43 -25.99 -9.94 6.56
N ASP A 44 -27.02 -10.30 7.31
CA ASP A 44 -28.29 -9.59 7.40
C ASP A 44 -28.76 -9.49 8.85
N GLU A 45 -29.90 -8.83 9.07
CA GLU A 45 -30.53 -8.67 10.39
C GLU A 45 -30.68 -10.00 11.16
N THR A 46 -30.98 -11.09 10.46
CA THR A 46 -31.22 -12.40 11.11
C THR A 46 -29.92 -13.09 11.53
N THR A 47 -28.82 -12.82 10.82
CA THR A 47 -27.54 -13.51 11.01
C THR A 47 -26.49 -12.71 11.75
N PHE A 48 -26.60 -11.38 11.78
CA PHE A 48 -25.54 -10.51 12.31
C PHE A 48 -25.19 -10.82 13.76
N ASN A 49 -26.18 -10.79 14.68
CA ASN A 49 -25.92 -10.98 16.10
C ASN A 49 -25.38 -12.38 16.41
N ASP A 50 -25.99 -13.40 15.82
CA ASP A 50 -25.58 -14.78 16.07
C ASP A 50 -24.18 -15.07 15.49
N THR A 51 -23.82 -14.42 14.38
CA THR A 51 -22.51 -14.61 13.74
C THR A 51 -21.41 -13.77 14.38
N VAL A 52 -21.63 -12.47 14.56
CA VAL A 52 -20.64 -11.49 15.03
C VAL A 52 -20.54 -11.50 16.56
N PHE A 53 -21.65 -11.71 17.27
CA PHE A 53 -21.67 -11.81 18.73
C PHE A 53 -21.71 -13.23 19.27
N CYS A 54 -21.72 -14.22 18.36
CA CYS A 54 -21.58 -15.63 18.70
C CYS A 54 -22.61 -16.13 19.72
N ASN A 55 -23.84 -15.61 19.67
CA ASN A 55 -24.94 -16.09 20.49
C ASN A 55 -25.09 -17.60 20.31
N GLY A 56 -24.75 -18.39 21.34
CA GLY A 56 -24.86 -19.84 21.33
C GLY A 56 -23.69 -20.62 20.71
N ARG A 57 -22.50 -20.03 20.49
CA ARG A 57 -21.27 -20.75 20.08
C ARG A 57 -20.16 -20.65 21.12
N GLU A 58 -19.39 -21.74 21.26
CA GLU A 58 -18.19 -21.78 22.12
C GLU A 58 -16.98 -21.09 21.47
N GLU A 59 -16.86 -21.15 20.14
CA GLU A 59 -15.77 -20.52 19.39
C GLU A 59 -16.27 -19.26 18.65
N CYS A 60 -15.77 -18.10 19.08
CA CYS A 60 -16.05 -16.82 18.44
C CYS A 60 -14.76 -16.23 17.87
N PRO A 61 -14.57 -16.16 16.54
CA PRO A 61 -13.44 -15.43 15.97
C PRO A 61 -13.67 -13.91 16.04
N SER A 62 -12.64 -13.12 15.75
CA SER A 62 -12.84 -11.69 15.48
C SER A 62 -13.46 -11.48 14.10
N TYR A 63 -14.17 -10.38 13.91
CA TYR A 63 -14.78 -10.02 12.63
C TYR A 63 -14.38 -8.62 12.19
N LEU A 64 -14.06 -8.47 10.91
CA LEU A 64 -14.07 -7.16 10.26
C LEU A 64 -15.32 -7.05 9.41
N VAL A 65 -16.21 -6.13 9.74
CA VAL A 65 -17.47 -5.93 9.02
C VAL A 65 -17.41 -4.62 8.26
N GLU A 66 -17.67 -4.68 6.96
CA GLU A 66 -18.08 -3.51 6.19
C GLU A 66 -19.60 -3.34 6.20
N PHE A 67 -20.06 -2.20 6.65
CA PHE A 67 -21.43 -1.73 6.43
C PHE A 67 -21.45 -0.83 5.21
N TYR A 68 -22.23 -1.21 4.20
CA TYR A 68 -22.26 -0.52 2.91
C TYR A 68 -23.69 -0.23 2.45
N SER A 69 -23.80 0.50 1.34
CA SER A 69 -25.04 0.69 0.59
C SER A 69 -24.81 0.31 -0.88
N ASP A 70 -25.68 -0.51 -1.45
CA ASP A 70 -25.52 -1.05 -2.82
C ASP A 70 -25.54 0.03 -3.91
N TRP A 71 -26.26 1.13 -3.68
CA TRP A 71 -26.37 2.25 -4.63
C TRP A 71 -25.34 3.37 -4.40
N CYS A 72 -24.59 3.34 -3.29
CA CYS A 72 -23.57 4.33 -3.00
C CYS A 72 -22.36 4.19 -3.94
N GLY A 73 -22.03 5.26 -4.70
CA GLY A 73 -20.91 5.26 -5.63
C GLY A 73 -19.56 4.91 -4.99
N HIS A 74 -19.29 5.44 -3.79
CA HIS A 74 -18.07 5.12 -3.04
C HIS A 74 -18.02 3.65 -2.62
N CYS A 75 -19.13 3.08 -2.13
CA CYS A 75 -19.22 1.66 -1.77
C CYS A 75 -18.97 0.75 -2.97
N ARG A 76 -19.60 1.05 -4.11
CA ARG A 76 -19.39 0.29 -5.36
C ARG A 76 -17.94 0.29 -5.81
N SER A 77 -17.25 1.43 -5.69
CA SER A 77 -15.82 1.50 -5.98
C SER A 77 -14.96 0.72 -4.97
N TYR A 78 -15.31 0.84 -3.68
CA TYR A 78 -14.58 0.22 -2.58
C TYR A 78 -14.72 -1.31 -2.58
N ALA A 79 -15.84 -1.84 -3.08
CA ALA A 79 -16.11 -3.27 -3.08
C ALA A 79 -15.01 -4.09 -3.77
N SER A 80 -14.46 -3.63 -4.90
CA SER A 80 -13.34 -4.32 -5.57
C SER A 80 -12.09 -4.42 -4.69
N LEU A 81 -11.83 -3.39 -3.89
CA LEU A 81 -10.70 -3.34 -2.97
C LEU A 81 -10.96 -4.26 -1.76
N TYR A 82 -12.18 -4.22 -1.21
CA TYR A 82 -12.57 -5.07 -0.08
C TYR A 82 -12.52 -6.56 -0.44
N LYS A 83 -12.93 -6.94 -1.67
CA LYS A 83 -12.76 -8.30 -2.22
C LYS A 83 -11.29 -8.70 -2.31
N ALA A 84 -10.44 -7.81 -2.85
CA ALA A 84 -9.02 -8.07 -2.98
C ALA A 84 -8.35 -8.26 -1.61
N PHE A 85 -8.71 -7.44 -0.63
CA PHE A 85 -8.25 -7.55 0.74
C PHE A 85 -8.73 -8.85 1.41
N ALA A 86 -10.01 -9.20 1.30
CA ALA A 86 -10.56 -10.44 1.84
C ALA A 86 -9.84 -11.67 1.27
N LYS A 87 -9.49 -11.64 -0.02
CA LYS A 87 -8.69 -12.68 -0.67
C LYS A 87 -7.25 -12.72 -0.14
N ASP A 88 -6.61 -11.56 0.04
CA ASP A 88 -5.23 -11.43 0.54
C ASP A 88 -5.05 -12.03 1.93
N ILE A 89 -6.00 -11.78 2.84
CA ILE A 89 -5.94 -12.28 4.22
C ILE A 89 -6.77 -13.55 4.47
N LYS A 90 -7.19 -14.26 3.42
CA LYS A 90 -8.02 -15.48 3.54
C LYS A 90 -7.39 -16.53 4.48
N GLY A 91 -6.06 -16.59 4.53
CA GLY A 91 -5.31 -17.50 5.42
C GLY A 91 -5.46 -17.20 6.91
N TRP A 92 -6.00 -16.03 7.28
CA TRP A 92 -6.12 -15.58 8.66
C TRP A 92 -7.43 -16.01 9.33
N SER A 93 -8.23 -16.87 8.68
CA SER A 93 -9.59 -17.23 9.09
C SER A 93 -9.71 -17.83 10.50
N LYS A 94 -8.61 -18.38 11.06
CA LYS A 94 -8.54 -18.84 12.46
C LYS A 94 -8.50 -17.70 13.49
N VAL A 95 -8.09 -16.50 13.05
CA VAL A 95 -7.95 -15.30 13.88
C VAL A 95 -9.08 -14.31 13.60
N ILE A 96 -9.35 -14.05 12.31
CA ILE A 96 -10.30 -13.04 11.85
C ILE A 96 -11.08 -13.51 10.63
N LYS A 97 -12.39 -13.24 10.62
CA LYS A 97 -13.27 -13.39 9.47
C LYS A 97 -13.65 -12.03 8.88
N ILE A 98 -13.79 -11.97 7.56
CA ILE A 98 -14.22 -10.76 6.83
C ILE A 98 -15.69 -10.90 6.48
N ALA A 99 -16.47 -9.84 6.72
CA ALA A 99 -17.91 -9.85 6.53
C ALA A 99 -18.43 -8.52 5.98
N ALA A 100 -19.61 -8.53 5.38
CA ALA A 100 -20.25 -7.32 4.87
C ALA A 100 -21.77 -7.35 5.07
N MET A 101 -22.37 -6.17 5.31
CA MET A 101 -23.81 -5.99 5.50
C MET A 101 -24.32 -4.81 4.69
N ASN A 102 -25.37 -5.04 3.89
CA ASN A 102 -26.00 -3.98 3.08
C ASN A 102 -27.03 -3.22 3.92
N CYS A 103 -26.70 -2.03 4.39
CA CYS A 103 -27.59 -1.17 5.16
C CYS A 103 -28.63 -0.41 4.32
N ALA A 104 -28.57 -0.50 2.98
CA ALA A 104 -29.62 0.05 2.13
C ALA A 104 -30.86 -0.86 2.06
N ASP A 105 -30.74 -2.12 2.49
CA ASP A 105 -31.88 -3.02 2.58
C ASP A 105 -32.74 -2.69 3.82
N PRO A 106 -34.07 -2.50 3.67
CA PRO A 106 -34.96 -2.24 4.81
C PRO A 106 -34.90 -3.29 5.91
N LEU A 107 -34.59 -4.55 5.58
CA LEU A 107 -34.42 -5.63 6.56
C LEU A 107 -33.32 -5.29 7.58
N ASN A 108 -32.25 -4.64 7.12
CA ASN A 108 -31.01 -4.43 7.86
C ASN A 108 -30.96 -3.10 8.64
N GLU A 109 -32.01 -2.27 8.54
CA GLU A 109 -32.03 -0.92 9.12
C GLU A 109 -31.81 -0.94 10.63
N ALA A 110 -32.44 -1.86 11.35
CA ALA A 110 -32.38 -1.94 12.81
C ALA A 110 -30.97 -2.28 13.30
N THR A 111 -30.32 -3.31 12.73
CA THR A 111 -28.92 -3.66 13.05
C THR A 111 -27.94 -2.55 12.67
N CYS A 112 -28.09 -1.93 11.50
CA CYS A 112 -27.21 -0.83 11.09
C CYS A 112 -27.36 0.39 12.00
N ARG A 113 -28.59 0.71 12.43
CA ARG A 113 -28.84 1.77 13.41
C ARG A 113 -28.26 1.43 14.78
N ALA A 114 -28.45 0.20 15.26
CA ALA A 114 -27.89 -0.26 16.54
C ALA A 114 -26.36 -0.22 16.55
N ASN A 115 -25.72 -0.45 15.40
CA ASN A 115 -24.27 -0.36 15.25
C ASN A 115 -23.73 1.06 15.09
N GLY A 116 -24.59 2.09 15.04
CA GLY A 116 -24.21 3.49 14.92
C GLY A 116 -23.66 3.86 13.54
N ILE A 117 -24.16 3.22 12.48
CA ILE A 117 -23.68 3.47 11.11
C ILE A 117 -24.27 4.78 10.58
N MET A 118 -23.41 5.77 10.34
CA MET A 118 -23.81 7.13 9.96
C MET A 118 -23.51 7.50 8.50
N TYR A 119 -22.61 6.76 7.85
CA TYR A 119 -22.17 6.99 6.49
C TYR A 119 -21.57 5.70 5.92
N PHE A 120 -21.34 5.65 4.61
CA PHE A 120 -20.86 4.44 3.93
C PHE A 120 -19.67 4.74 3.00
N PRO A 121 -18.73 3.80 2.79
CA PRO A 121 -18.60 2.54 3.53
C PRO A 121 -18.13 2.79 4.97
N TYR A 122 -18.59 1.96 5.90
CA TYR A 122 -18.20 2.02 7.31
C TYR A 122 -17.55 0.71 7.71
N ILE A 123 -16.32 0.76 8.22
CA ILE A 123 -15.56 -0.43 8.62
C ILE A 123 -15.54 -0.52 10.15
N LYS A 124 -15.93 -1.67 10.69
CA LYS A 124 -15.91 -1.92 12.13
C LYS A 124 -15.24 -3.26 12.42
N TYR A 125 -14.24 -3.26 13.29
CA TYR A 125 -13.62 -4.46 13.83
C TYR A 125 -14.33 -4.85 15.11
N PHE A 126 -14.79 -6.10 15.19
CA PHE A 126 -15.33 -6.70 16.38
C PHE A 126 -14.28 -7.66 16.96
N PRO A 127 -13.72 -7.33 18.14
CA PRO A 127 -12.84 -8.22 18.87
C PRO A 127 -13.47 -9.60 19.06
N ARG A 128 -12.61 -10.60 19.25
CA ARG A 128 -13.06 -11.95 19.63
C ARG A 128 -13.95 -11.89 20.87
N ASN A 129 -15.01 -12.70 20.89
CA ASN A 129 -16.01 -12.76 21.96
C ASN A 129 -16.77 -11.44 22.20
N SER A 130 -16.87 -10.56 21.18
CA SER A 130 -17.77 -9.41 21.25
C SER A 130 -19.19 -9.89 21.57
N SER A 131 -19.86 -9.31 22.56
CA SER A 131 -21.22 -9.70 22.94
C SER A 131 -22.30 -8.72 22.45
N ASP A 132 -21.88 -7.53 22.00
CA ASP A 132 -22.77 -6.45 21.59
C ASP A 132 -22.03 -5.39 20.74
N THR A 133 -22.77 -4.39 20.30
CA THR A 133 -22.31 -3.34 19.38
C THR A 133 -21.27 -2.39 19.96
N PHE A 134 -21.13 -2.30 21.29
CA PHE A 134 -20.20 -1.40 21.99
C PHE A 134 -18.74 -1.84 21.81
N TYR A 135 -18.50 -3.15 21.71
CA TYR A 135 -17.16 -3.70 21.48
C TYR A 135 -16.60 -3.40 20.10
N GLY A 136 -17.46 -3.08 19.13
CA GLY A 136 -17.01 -2.84 17.76
C GLY A 136 -16.22 -1.53 17.64
N VAL A 137 -14.97 -1.64 17.21
CA VAL A 137 -14.03 -0.54 17.00
C VAL A 137 -14.13 -0.04 15.56
N LYS A 138 -14.45 1.24 15.38
CA LYS A 138 -14.46 1.89 14.07
C LYS A 138 -13.05 1.92 13.48
N LEU A 139 -12.90 1.43 12.26
CA LEU A 139 -11.68 1.50 11.48
C LEU A 139 -11.83 2.46 10.29
N ARG A 140 -10.69 2.77 9.66
CA ARG A 140 -10.63 3.70 8.52
C ARG A 140 -10.78 2.90 7.21
N PRO A 141 -11.66 3.31 6.27
CA PRO A 141 -11.76 2.64 4.96
C PRO A 141 -10.57 3.05 4.07
N TYR A 142 -9.41 2.45 4.30
CA TYR A 142 -8.20 2.68 3.51
C TYR A 142 -8.37 2.28 2.05
N GLN A 143 -7.66 2.94 1.14
CA GLN A 143 -7.85 2.76 -0.31
C GLN A 143 -6.77 1.86 -0.94
N SER A 144 -6.10 1.05 -0.12
CA SER A 144 -5.14 0.04 -0.56
C SER A 144 -5.17 -1.20 0.34
N VAL A 145 -4.94 -2.38 -0.25
CA VAL A 145 -4.89 -3.66 0.47
C VAL A 145 -3.80 -3.65 1.54
N SER A 146 -2.64 -3.06 1.23
CA SER A 146 -1.51 -2.96 2.17
C SER A 146 -1.87 -2.17 3.43
N GLU A 147 -2.52 -1.02 3.28
CA GLU A 147 -2.90 -0.21 4.45
C GLU A 147 -4.01 -0.88 5.28
N MET A 148 -4.97 -1.54 4.61
CA MET A 148 -5.98 -2.34 5.30
C MET A 148 -5.33 -3.48 6.09
N ARG A 149 -4.34 -4.15 5.50
CA ARG A 149 -3.54 -5.21 6.13
C ARG A 149 -2.76 -4.70 7.33
N ASP A 150 -2.05 -3.59 7.20
CA ASP A 150 -1.34 -2.95 8.31
C ASP A 150 -2.29 -2.59 9.47
N GLN A 151 -3.42 -1.97 9.16
CA GLN A 151 -4.41 -1.58 10.17
C GLN A 151 -4.98 -2.79 10.89
N ILE A 152 -5.36 -3.84 10.16
CA ILE A 152 -5.96 -5.01 10.80
C ILE A 152 -4.93 -5.78 11.63
N THR A 153 -3.68 -5.89 11.16
CA THR A 153 -2.59 -6.47 11.95
C THR A 153 -2.37 -5.68 13.24
N GLN A 154 -2.35 -4.35 13.17
CA GLN A 154 -2.18 -3.51 14.35
C GLN A 154 -3.29 -3.74 15.38
N VAL A 155 -4.54 -3.80 14.94
CA VAL A 155 -5.69 -4.02 15.83
C VAL A 155 -5.65 -5.42 16.44
N LEU A 156 -5.29 -6.44 15.66
CA LEU A 156 -5.13 -7.81 16.17
C LEU A 156 -3.99 -7.92 17.19
N ILE A 157 -2.85 -7.24 16.98
CA ILE A 157 -1.77 -7.19 17.98
C ILE A 157 -2.25 -6.54 19.27
N GLN A 158 -3.03 -5.46 19.19
CA GLN A 158 -3.57 -4.78 20.36
C GLN A 158 -4.55 -5.67 21.14
N ASP A 159 -5.44 -6.36 20.44
CA ASP A 159 -6.37 -7.33 21.03
C ASP A 159 -5.62 -8.48 21.71
N TYR A 160 -4.63 -9.04 21.02
CA TYR A 160 -3.76 -10.07 21.58
C TYR A 160 -2.99 -9.60 22.81
N ALA A 161 -2.48 -8.37 22.82
CA ALA A 161 -1.72 -7.84 23.95
C ALA A 161 -2.53 -7.82 25.26
N ILE A 162 -3.85 -7.67 25.16
CA ILE A 162 -4.78 -7.68 26.29
C ILE A 162 -5.21 -9.11 26.64
N ASN A 163 -5.65 -9.89 25.64
CA ASN A 163 -6.40 -11.13 25.87
C ASN A 163 -5.55 -12.41 25.81
N ARG A 164 -4.41 -12.38 25.10
CA ARG A 164 -3.45 -13.51 25.01
C ARG A 164 -4.09 -14.84 24.60
N PHE A 165 -4.92 -14.84 23.56
CA PHE A 165 -5.63 -16.03 23.08
C PHE A 165 -4.66 -17.19 22.75
N PRO A 166 -4.81 -18.38 23.37
CA PRO A 166 -3.84 -19.49 23.21
C PRO A 166 -3.76 -20.09 21.81
N ASP A 167 -4.85 -19.98 21.05
CA ASP A 167 -5.00 -20.47 19.67
C ASP A 167 -4.62 -19.43 18.61
N TRP A 168 -4.28 -18.20 19.02
CA TRP A 168 -3.71 -17.16 18.15
C TRP A 168 -2.19 -17.31 18.01
N PRO A 169 -1.60 -16.76 16.92
CA PRO A 169 -0.16 -16.69 16.83
C PRO A 169 0.41 -15.82 17.97
N THR A 170 1.55 -16.25 18.53
CA THR A 170 2.25 -15.47 19.56
C THR A 170 2.98 -14.30 18.89
N PHE A 171 2.46 -13.08 19.08
CA PHE A 171 3.08 -11.87 18.52
C PHE A 171 4.31 -11.39 19.30
N ASP A 172 4.55 -11.94 20.49
CA ASP A 172 5.75 -11.64 21.27
C ASP A 172 7.02 -12.06 20.54
N VAL A 173 8.05 -11.24 20.71
CA VAL A 173 9.40 -11.57 20.26
C VAL A 173 10.01 -12.61 21.20
N LEU A 174 10.83 -13.50 20.64
CA LEU A 174 11.64 -14.42 21.42
C LEU A 174 12.48 -13.65 22.45
N GLY A 175 12.29 -14.00 23.72
CA GLY A 175 13.16 -13.56 24.82
C GLY A 175 14.41 -14.41 24.92
N ASP A 176 15.18 -14.21 25.98
CA ASP A 176 16.40 -14.97 26.23
C ASP A 176 16.09 -16.47 26.40
N ILE A 177 16.73 -17.31 25.58
CA ILE A 177 16.65 -18.77 25.69
C ILE A 177 17.98 -19.33 26.21
N SER A 178 17.89 -20.33 27.09
CA SER A 178 19.04 -21.05 27.62
C SER A 178 19.30 -22.36 26.87
N THR A 179 18.24 -22.97 26.32
CA THR A 179 18.33 -24.24 25.58
C THR A 179 17.56 -24.22 24.26
N TYR A 180 18.01 -25.00 23.27
CA TYR A 180 17.28 -25.15 21.99
C TYR A 180 15.86 -25.76 22.17
N GLY A 181 15.61 -26.49 23.26
CA GLY A 181 14.30 -27.04 23.56
C GLY A 181 13.24 -25.96 23.84
N GLU A 182 13.67 -24.83 24.44
CA GLU A 182 12.77 -23.70 24.75
C GLU A 182 12.17 -23.06 23.51
N LEU A 183 12.85 -23.14 22.35
CA LEU A 183 12.31 -22.67 21.08
C LEU A 183 10.99 -23.36 20.70
N TRP A 184 10.82 -24.61 21.10
CA TRP A 184 9.62 -25.40 20.80
C TRP A 184 8.52 -25.28 21.86
N HIS A 185 8.70 -24.45 22.89
CA HIS A 185 7.71 -24.28 23.95
C HIS A 185 6.35 -23.77 23.41
N GLY A 186 5.26 -24.50 23.66
CA GLY A 186 3.93 -24.16 23.11
C GLY A 186 3.69 -24.65 21.68
N ALA A 187 4.64 -25.37 21.07
CA ALA A 187 4.37 -26.13 19.85
C ALA A 187 3.35 -27.25 20.14
N LYS A 188 2.36 -27.44 19.27
CA LYS A 188 1.51 -28.64 19.31
C LYS A 188 2.35 -29.90 19.08
N ASP A 189 1.94 -31.05 19.61
CA ASP A 189 2.67 -32.31 19.40
C ASP A 189 2.79 -32.70 17.92
N THR A 190 1.82 -32.30 17.12
CA THR A 190 1.75 -32.48 15.66
C THR A 190 2.63 -31.52 14.87
N ALA A 191 3.23 -30.50 15.49
CA ALA A 191 4.02 -29.50 14.80
C ALA A 191 5.42 -30.02 14.48
N GLU A 192 5.61 -30.53 13.27
CA GLU A 192 6.87 -31.09 12.78
C GLU A 192 7.90 -30.03 12.37
N SER A 193 7.48 -28.79 12.18
CA SER A 193 8.35 -27.68 11.77
C SER A 193 8.17 -26.45 12.65
N MET A 194 9.21 -25.62 12.71
CA MET A 194 9.19 -24.31 13.34
C MET A 194 9.79 -23.26 12.40
N ALA A 195 9.09 -22.15 12.20
CA ALA A 195 9.53 -20.97 11.49
C ALA A 195 9.92 -19.87 12.48
N ILE A 196 11.14 -19.34 12.37
CA ILE A 196 11.61 -18.17 13.13
C ILE A 196 11.84 -17.02 12.15
N ILE A 197 11.17 -15.91 12.40
CA ILE A 197 11.21 -14.67 11.62
C ILE A 197 12.14 -13.70 12.33
N PHE A 198 13.34 -13.54 11.78
CA PHE A 198 14.33 -12.57 12.24
C PHE A 198 14.00 -11.20 11.67
N GLU A 199 13.84 -10.19 12.52
CA GLU A 199 13.55 -8.82 12.12
C GLU A 199 14.40 -7.79 12.87
N ALA A 200 14.64 -6.64 12.25
CA ALA A 200 15.49 -5.59 12.82
C ALA A 200 14.73 -4.63 13.74
N ASP A 201 13.44 -4.42 13.47
CA ASP A 201 12.59 -3.45 14.16
C ASP A 201 11.42 -4.19 14.83
N PRO A 202 11.24 -4.09 16.16
CA PRO A 202 10.10 -4.70 16.84
C PRO A 202 8.74 -4.16 16.38
N ASN A 203 8.70 -2.95 15.82
CA ASN A 203 7.48 -2.33 15.29
C ASN A 203 7.20 -2.70 13.83
N SER A 204 8.07 -3.51 13.20
CA SER A 204 7.84 -4.01 11.85
C SER A 204 6.57 -4.86 11.80
N MET A 205 5.65 -4.52 10.90
CA MET A 205 4.44 -5.31 10.67
C MET A 205 4.71 -6.58 9.87
N VAL A 206 5.86 -6.68 9.20
CA VAL A 206 6.18 -7.81 8.31
C VAL A 206 6.19 -9.14 9.08
N GLY A 207 6.83 -9.17 10.26
CA GLY A 207 6.89 -10.39 11.07
C GLY A 207 5.51 -10.80 11.58
N ALA A 208 4.74 -9.83 12.08
CA ALA A 208 3.38 -10.07 12.57
C ALA A 208 2.40 -10.51 11.46
N GLN A 209 2.48 -9.90 10.28
CA GLN A 209 1.69 -10.29 9.11
C GLN A 209 2.02 -11.70 8.65
N LEU A 210 3.31 -12.07 8.62
CA LEU A 210 3.69 -13.42 8.25
C LEU A 210 3.25 -14.45 9.30
N LEU A 211 3.33 -14.12 10.60
CA LEU A 211 2.77 -14.98 11.64
C LEU A 211 1.29 -15.27 11.37
N LEU A 212 0.52 -14.24 11.01
CA LEU A 212 -0.89 -14.34 10.64
C LEU A 212 -1.10 -15.21 9.39
N ASP A 213 -0.29 -15.03 8.33
CA ASP A 213 -0.35 -15.88 7.12
C ASP A 213 -0.12 -17.36 7.42
N LEU A 214 0.77 -17.64 8.38
CA LEU A 214 1.15 -19.00 8.77
C LEU A 214 0.14 -19.66 9.71
N THR A 215 -0.86 -18.92 10.22
CA THR A 215 -1.87 -19.49 11.14
C THR A 215 -2.67 -20.63 10.53
N LYS A 216 -2.91 -20.62 9.22
CA LYS A 216 -3.53 -21.76 8.52
C LYS A 216 -2.77 -23.07 8.69
N TYR A 217 -1.46 -23.01 8.94
CA TYR A 217 -0.60 -24.17 9.21
C TYR A 217 -0.29 -24.40 10.69
N SER A 218 -1.00 -23.75 11.62
CA SER A 218 -0.72 -23.82 13.07
C SER A 218 -0.79 -25.23 13.67
N ASP A 219 -1.36 -26.21 12.96
CA ASP A 219 -1.39 -27.61 13.35
C ASP A 219 -0.08 -28.35 13.05
N LYS A 220 0.71 -27.87 12.08
CA LYS A 220 1.96 -28.49 11.60
C LYS A 220 3.21 -27.62 11.81
N LEU A 221 3.02 -26.31 12.00
CA LEU A 221 4.08 -25.33 12.04
C LEU A 221 3.92 -24.41 13.26
N LEU A 222 4.97 -24.32 14.08
CA LEU A 222 5.12 -23.24 15.06
C LEU A 222 5.79 -22.05 14.39
N ALA A 223 5.23 -20.84 14.49
CA ALA A 223 5.86 -19.62 13.97
C ALA A 223 6.22 -18.65 15.09
N ARG A 224 7.40 -18.03 15.02
CA ARG A 224 7.93 -17.09 16.03
C ARG A 224 8.62 -15.89 15.42
N ARG A 225 8.72 -14.82 16.19
CA ARG A 225 9.49 -13.61 15.87
C ARG A 225 10.77 -13.54 16.70
N CYS A 226 11.85 -13.03 16.12
CA CYS A 226 13.15 -12.90 16.77
C CYS A 226 13.79 -11.57 16.35
N LEU A 227 14.27 -10.78 17.32
CA LEU A 227 14.89 -9.50 17.02
C LEU A 227 16.37 -9.65 16.68
N LYS A 228 16.89 -8.72 15.87
CA LYS A 228 18.30 -8.62 15.48
C LYS A 228 19.30 -8.71 16.65
N GLY A 229 18.92 -8.28 17.85
CA GLY A 229 19.79 -8.32 19.03
C GLY A 229 19.88 -9.69 19.73
N HIS A 230 19.10 -10.68 19.31
CA HIS A 230 19.04 -11.97 19.98
C HIS A 230 20.26 -12.84 19.61
N PRO A 231 20.86 -13.60 20.57
CA PRO A 231 22.01 -14.48 20.31
C PRO A 231 21.87 -15.52 19.17
N LEU A 232 20.65 -15.82 18.73
CA LEU A 232 20.39 -16.75 17.63
C LEU A 232 20.80 -16.15 16.28
N VAL A 233 20.75 -14.82 16.17
CA VAL A 233 21.17 -14.09 14.98
C VAL A 233 22.64 -14.38 14.70
N ASP A 234 23.49 -14.30 15.72
CA ASP A 234 24.91 -14.60 15.61
C ASP A 234 25.15 -16.10 15.38
N ALA A 235 24.44 -16.96 16.13
CA ALA A 235 24.58 -18.41 16.03
C ALA A 235 24.21 -18.98 14.65
N LEU A 236 23.25 -18.34 13.96
CA LEU A 236 22.79 -18.73 12.63
C LEU A 236 23.38 -17.86 11.51
N HIS A 237 24.28 -16.94 11.84
CA HIS A 237 24.91 -16.01 10.91
C HIS A 237 23.90 -15.19 10.07
N ILE A 238 22.83 -14.70 10.70
CA ILE A 238 21.80 -13.88 10.06
C ILE A 238 22.28 -12.44 9.93
N ASN A 239 22.59 -12.02 8.72
CA ASN A 239 23.10 -10.66 8.44
C ASN A 239 22.01 -9.73 7.87
N ASP A 240 21.01 -10.31 7.22
CA ASP A 240 19.95 -9.60 6.50
C ASP A 240 18.61 -9.74 7.25
N PHE A 241 17.80 -8.69 7.20
CA PHE A 241 16.52 -8.63 7.89
C PHE A 241 15.44 -8.01 6.97
N PRO A 242 14.21 -8.55 6.92
CA PRO A 242 13.77 -9.74 7.65
C PRO A 242 14.21 -11.06 6.98
N THR A 243 14.53 -12.06 7.80
CA THR A 243 14.96 -13.41 7.36
C THR A 243 14.09 -14.47 8.03
N LEU A 244 13.64 -15.46 7.27
CA LEU A 244 12.96 -16.64 7.77
C LEU A 244 13.95 -17.79 7.89
N ALA A 245 13.99 -18.43 9.05
CA ALA A 245 14.64 -19.72 9.22
C ALA A 245 13.60 -20.78 9.58
N VAL A 246 13.60 -21.92 8.88
CA VAL A 246 12.71 -23.05 9.17
C VAL A 246 13.53 -24.21 9.72
N PHE A 247 13.07 -24.79 10.81
CA PHE A 247 13.66 -25.93 11.50
C PHE A 247 12.69 -27.10 11.44
N ARG A 248 13.21 -28.33 11.29
CA ARG A 248 12.43 -29.53 11.59
C ARG A 248 12.55 -29.89 13.07
N ARG A 249 11.50 -30.50 13.61
CA ARG A 249 11.48 -30.97 14.99
C ARG A 249 12.63 -31.97 15.20
N GLY A 250 13.41 -31.73 16.26
CA GLY A 250 14.59 -32.53 16.59
C GLY A 250 15.89 -32.10 15.88
N GLU A 251 15.81 -31.27 14.83
CA GLU A 251 17.00 -30.71 14.16
C GLU A 251 17.44 -29.40 14.84
N ARG A 252 18.77 -29.22 14.99
CA ARG A 252 19.36 -28.00 15.58
C ARG A 252 19.74 -26.96 14.53
N THR A 253 19.89 -27.38 13.29
CA THR A 253 20.19 -26.52 12.14
C THR A 253 18.92 -26.28 11.35
N PRO A 254 18.70 -25.06 10.84
CA PRO A 254 17.56 -24.79 9.99
C PRO A 254 17.71 -25.53 8.66
N VAL A 255 16.61 -26.11 8.19
CA VAL A 255 16.49 -26.72 6.86
C VAL A 255 16.32 -25.69 5.75
N LEU A 256 15.94 -24.47 6.12
CA LEU A 256 15.80 -23.33 5.22
C LEU A 256 16.22 -22.06 5.96
N ILE A 257 17.08 -21.25 5.35
CA ILE A 257 17.28 -19.84 5.71
C ILE A 257 17.07 -19.04 4.44
N ALA A 258 16.10 -18.14 4.45
CA ALA A 258 15.79 -17.30 3.30
C ALA A 258 15.47 -15.88 3.75
N GLU A 259 16.03 -14.89 3.06
CA GLU A 259 15.52 -13.52 3.15
C GLU A 259 14.04 -13.53 2.79
N LEU A 260 13.17 -12.99 3.64
CA LEU A 260 11.71 -12.99 3.43
C LEU A 260 11.30 -12.23 2.16
N ARG A 261 12.19 -11.41 1.64
CA ARG A 261 12.01 -10.66 0.38
C ARG A 261 12.32 -11.49 -0.87
N ARG A 262 12.98 -12.64 -0.74
CA ARG A 262 13.29 -13.58 -1.83
C ARG A 262 12.43 -14.83 -1.83
N LEU A 263 11.75 -15.08 -0.72
CA LEU A 263 10.86 -16.20 -0.58
C LEU A 263 9.44 -15.75 -0.97
N LEU A 264 8.90 -16.32 -2.05
CA LEU A 264 7.47 -16.18 -2.31
C LEU A 264 6.74 -17.02 -1.27
N LEU A 265 5.68 -16.53 -0.62
CA LEU A 265 4.83 -17.34 0.28
C LEU A 265 4.51 -18.71 -0.33
N ALA A 266 4.33 -18.78 -1.65
CA ALA A 266 4.17 -20.00 -2.43
C ALA A 266 5.30 -21.03 -2.29
N GLU A 267 6.57 -20.61 -2.18
CA GLU A 267 7.72 -21.51 -1.98
C GLU A 267 7.75 -22.10 -0.57
N LEU A 268 7.33 -21.33 0.44
CA LEU A 268 7.14 -21.83 1.80
C LEU A 268 5.92 -22.76 1.86
N GLU A 269 4.84 -22.44 1.15
CA GLU A 269 3.68 -23.32 1.02
C GLU A 269 4.05 -24.64 0.35
N GLU A 270 4.85 -24.62 -0.72
CA GLU A 270 5.38 -25.82 -1.39
C GLU A 270 6.24 -26.66 -0.43
N PHE A 271 7.11 -26.00 0.36
CA PHE A 271 7.88 -26.68 1.41
C PHE A 271 6.99 -27.33 2.49
N LEU A 272 5.92 -26.65 2.91
CA LEU A 272 5.01 -27.12 3.97
C LEU A 272 3.99 -28.17 3.48
N THR A 273 3.81 -28.33 2.17
CA THR A 273 2.80 -29.23 1.58
C THR A 273 3.37 -30.52 0.97
N ASN A 274 4.65 -30.59 0.62
CA ASN A 274 5.26 -31.76 -0.03
C ASN A 274 5.89 -32.79 0.95
N ASP A 275 5.71 -34.07 0.62
CA ASP A 275 6.12 -35.28 1.36
C ASP A 275 7.66 -35.46 1.41
N PRO A 276 8.28 -36.03 2.47
CA PRO A 276 9.73 -36.04 2.72
C PRO A 276 10.60 -36.84 1.73
N GLU A 277 10.03 -37.60 0.79
CA GLU A 277 10.77 -38.56 -0.03
C GLU A 277 11.43 -37.98 -1.29
N ASN A 278 11.05 -36.79 -1.76
CA ASN A 278 11.72 -36.14 -2.90
C ASN A 278 12.76 -35.11 -2.44
N LYS A 279 13.82 -35.59 -1.79
CA LYS A 279 14.96 -34.78 -1.36
C LYS A 279 16.06 -34.74 -2.42
N GLU A 280 15.89 -33.81 -3.35
CA GLU A 280 16.95 -32.90 -3.79
C GLU A 280 16.27 -31.56 -4.04
N LEU A 281 16.08 -30.77 -2.98
CA LEU A 281 15.71 -29.36 -3.13
C LEU A 281 16.91 -28.64 -3.73
N ALA A 282 16.98 -28.69 -5.05
CA ALA A 282 17.79 -27.82 -5.87
C ALA A 282 17.29 -26.38 -5.70
N PHE A 283 17.57 -25.78 -4.54
CA PHE A 283 17.86 -24.36 -4.45
C PHE A 283 19.26 -24.13 -5.04
N SER A 284 19.43 -24.59 -6.28
CA SER A 284 20.28 -23.85 -7.18
C SER A 284 19.70 -22.45 -7.17
N SER A 285 20.52 -21.52 -6.71
CA SER A 285 20.67 -20.21 -7.32
C SER A 285 20.28 -20.26 -8.80
N ARG A 286 18.98 -20.24 -9.08
CA ARG A 286 18.46 -19.55 -10.24
C ARG A 286 18.72 -18.09 -9.93
N LYS A 287 19.99 -17.70 -10.13
CA LYS A 287 20.24 -16.72 -11.18
C LYS A 287 19.40 -17.18 -12.37
N ASN A 288 18.12 -16.81 -12.38
CA ASN A 288 17.58 -16.28 -13.60
C ASN A 288 18.58 -15.20 -13.93
N LYS A 289 19.54 -15.55 -14.81
CA LYS A 289 19.97 -14.61 -15.82
C LYS A 289 18.64 -14.07 -16.30
N THR A 290 18.27 -12.89 -15.81
CA THR A 290 17.46 -11.97 -16.57
C THR A 290 18.26 -11.82 -17.84
N THR A 291 18.02 -12.72 -18.80
CA THR A 291 18.26 -12.45 -20.21
C THR A 291 17.61 -11.10 -20.38
N ASN A 292 18.47 -10.11 -20.62
CA ASN A 292 18.12 -8.72 -20.54
C ASN A 292 17.21 -8.50 -21.77
N ILE A 293 15.90 -8.78 -21.64
CA ILE A 293 14.94 -8.85 -22.74
C ILE A 293 15.01 -7.57 -23.58
N CYS A 294 15.35 -6.44 -22.95
CA CYS A 294 15.52 -5.15 -23.61
C CYS A 294 16.79 -5.00 -24.46
N ASN A 295 17.83 -5.80 -24.24
CA ASN A 295 18.98 -5.86 -25.13
C ASN A 295 18.69 -6.71 -26.38
N GLU A 296 17.85 -7.73 -26.25
CA GLU A 296 17.47 -8.64 -27.36
C GLU A 296 16.27 -8.10 -28.17
N HIS A 297 15.35 -7.39 -27.51
CA HIS A 297 14.13 -6.83 -28.11
C HIS A 297 13.90 -5.37 -27.67
N PRO A 298 14.75 -4.42 -28.11
CA PRO A 298 14.68 -3.02 -27.69
C PRO A 298 13.33 -2.35 -28.01
N GLU A 299 12.72 -2.66 -29.16
CA GLU A 299 11.44 -2.07 -29.57
C GLU A 299 10.27 -2.45 -28.63
N LYS A 300 10.24 -3.69 -28.13
CA LYS A 300 9.22 -4.11 -27.17
C LYS A 300 9.39 -3.39 -25.83
N CYS A 301 10.62 -3.17 -25.41
CA CYS A 301 10.88 -2.45 -24.17
C CYS A 301 10.56 -0.97 -24.27
N LYS A 302 10.87 -0.29 -25.39
CA LYS A 302 10.52 1.12 -25.59
C LYS A 302 9.05 1.42 -25.28
N LEU A 303 8.13 0.53 -25.68
CA LEU A 303 6.69 0.68 -25.45
C LEU A 303 6.31 0.72 -23.96
N LEU A 304 7.15 0.16 -23.08
CA LEU A 304 6.94 0.10 -21.63
C LEU A 304 7.41 1.37 -20.91
N TYR A 305 8.23 2.21 -21.55
CA TYR A 305 8.76 3.45 -20.96
C TYR A 305 8.11 4.66 -21.61
N TYR A 306 7.20 5.29 -20.88
CA TYR A 306 6.52 6.51 -21.29
C TYR A 306 6.06 7.28 -20.06
N VAL A 307 5.67 8.53 -20.23
CA VAL A 307 5.05 9.33 -19.17
C VAL A 307 3.54 9.21 -19.31
N SER A 308 2.84 8.84 -18.24
CA SER A 308 1.37 8.71 -18.21
C SER A 308 0.74 9.82 -17.38
N GLU A 309 -0.27 10.48 -17.95
CA GLU A 309 -1.13 11.44 -17.22
C GLU A 309 -1.82 10.75 -16.03
N THR A 310 -2.29 9.51 -16.22
CA THR A 310 -2.92 8.68 -15.17
C THR A 310 -1.99 8.51 -13.97
N ASP A 311 -0.74 8.07 -14.23
CA ASP A 311 0.23 7.80 -13.17
C ASP A 311 0.61 9.08 -12.41
N MET A 312 0.76 10.20 -13.12
CA MET A 312 1.06 11.49 -12.52
C MET A 312 -0.07 11.98 -11.62
N LEU A 313 -1.30 11.94 -12.11
CA LEU A 313 -2.49 12.36 -11.36
C LEU A 313 -2.74 11.48 -10.14
N LYS A 314 -2.62 10.15 -10.28
CA LYS A 314 -2.70 9.21 -9.16
C LYS A 314 -1.66 9.51 -8.09
N ALA A 315 -0.41 9.74 -8.50
CA ALA A 315 0.67 10.03 -7.58
C ALA A 315 0.48 11.37 -6.87
N MET A 316 0.10 12.43 -7.57
CA MET A 316 -0.12 13.74 -6.93
C MET A 316 -1.31 13.73 -5.99
N ARG A 317 -2.42 13.09 -6.38
CA ARG A 317 -3.56 12.94 -5.48
C ARG A 317 -3.14 12.23 -4.20
N TYR A 318 -2.41 11.11 -4.31
CA TYR A 318 -1.94 10.38 -3.15
C TYR A 318 -0.96 11.21 -2.30
N ALA A 319 0.00 11.88 -2.91
CA ALA A 319 0.96 12.74 -2.24
C ALA A 319 0.26 13.86 -1.43
N ILE A 320 -0.63 14.61 -2.08
CA ILE A 320 -1.25 15.81 -1.50
C ILE A 320 -2.37 15.45 -0.52
N PHE A 321 -3.14 14.41 -0.80
CA PHE A 321 -4.29 14.03 0.03
C PHE A 321 -3.93 13.04 1.15
N ARG A 322 -3.11 12.02 0.86
CA ARG A 322 -2.81 10.92 1.79
C ARG A 322 -1.54 11.15 2.59
N GLU A 323 -0.41 11.41 1.94
CA GLU A 323 0.88 11.54 2.65
C GLU A 323 0.88 12.74 3.61
N VAL A 324 0.25 13.85 3.21
CA VAL A 324 0.08 15.03 4.08
C VAL A 324 -0.71 14.66 5.34
N ALA A 325 -1.79 13.91 5.19
CA ALA A 325 -2.66 13.51 6.30
C ALA A 325 -2.05 12.47 7.25
N ARG A 326 -0.89 11.86 6.90
CA ARG A 326 -0.19 10.92 7.77
C ARG A 326 0.63 11.60 8.87
N ASN A 327 0.83 12.92 8.80
CA ASN A 327 1.78 13.65 9.64
C ASN A 327 1.20 14.10 11.01
N GLY A 328 0.06 13.54 11.44
CA GLY A 328 -0.60 13.87 12.71
C GLY A 328 -1.96 14.55 12.52
N GLY A 329 -2.47 15.19 13.57
CA GLY A 329 -3.77 15.88 13.53
C GLY A 329 -3.71 17.32 12.97
N TYR A 330 -2.52 17.94 12.97
CA TYR A 330 -2.35 19.33 12.56
C TYR A 330 -1.07 19.52 11.74
N LEU A 331 -1.11 20.47 10.80
CA LEU A 331 0.00 20.95 9.98
C LEU A 331 0.45 22.31 10.52
N ALA A 332 1.70 22.41 10.97
CA ALA A 332 2.24 23.64 11.55
C ALA A 332 3.74 23.81 11.25
N GLY A 333 4.23 25.05 11.38
CA GLY A 333 5.64 25.39 11.24
C GLY A 333 6.25 24.88 9.94
N ALA A 334 7.42 24.23 10.02
CA ALA A 334 8.15 23.75 8.86
C ALA A 334 7.34 22.77 7.97
N ASN A 335 6.41 21.99 8.53
CA ASN A 335 5.56 21.11 7.74
C ASN A 335 4.58 21.91 6.89
N LEU A 336 3.95 22.94 7.47
CA LEU A 336 3.01 23.80 6.76
C LEU A 336 3.72 24.64 5.69
N THR A 337 4.91 25.18 5.99
CA THR A 337 5.75 25.89 5.00
C THR A 337 6.20 24.97 3.85
N SER A 338 6.58 23.73 4.15
CA SER A 338 6.99 22.74 3.15
C SER A 338 5.82 22.32 2.26
N LEU A 339 4.62 22.19 2.85
CA LEU A 339 3.40 21.91 2.11
C LEU A 339 3.07 23.06 1.16
N TYR A 340 3.04 24.30 1.68
CA TYR A 340 2.77 25.49 0.89
C TYR A 340 3.69 25.59 -0.34
N SER A 341 5.00 25.51 -0.10
CA SER A 341 6.01 25.63 -1.16
C SER A 341 5.83 24.56 -2.24
N PHE A 342 5.44 23.35 -1.85
CA PHE A 342 5.19 22.25 -2.78
C PHE A 342 3.89 22.43 -3.57
N ILE A 343 2.80 22.84 -2.90
CA ILE A 343 1.50 23.11 -3.54
C ILE A 343 1.63 24.26 -4.53
N ASP A 344 2.35 25.32 -4.19
CA ASP A 344 2.64 26.43 -5.09
C ASP A 344 3.45 25.95 -6.32
N ALA A 345 4.48 25.14 -6.11
CA ALA A 345 5.28 24.60 -7.21
C ALA A 345 4.45 23.74 -8.18
N VAL A 346 3.55 22.88 -7.69
CA VAL A 346 2.64 22.09 -8.56
C VAL A 346 1.54 22.95 -9.19
N ALA A 347 0.98 23.93 -8.48
CA ALA A 347 -0.02 24.84 -9.03
C ALA A 347 0.54 25.64 -10.21
N GLN A 348 1.80 26.07 -10.15
CA GLN A 348 2.45 26.82 -11.21
C GLN A 348 2.93 25.94 -12.38
N ASN A 349 3.46 24.75 -12.07
CA ASN A 349 4.27 24.00 -13.04
C ASN A 349 3.70 22.62 -13.44
N PHE A 350 2.58 22.17 -12.87
CA PHE A 350 2.02 20.87 -13.25
C PHE A 350 1.68 20.88 -14.77
N PRO A 351 2.18 19.91 -15.55
CA PRO A 351 1.99 19.92 -17.00
C PRO A 351 0.52 19.80 -17.39
N THR A 352 0.04 20.64 -18.30
CA THR A 352 -1.35 20.62 -18.81
C THR A 352 -1.44 20.46 -20.32
N THR A 353 -0.29 20.40 -20.98
CA THR A 353 -0.18 20.08 -22.39
C THR A 353 0.85 18.97 -22.59
N SER A 354 0.76 18.30 -23.73
CA SER A 354 1.68 17.27 -24.17
C SER A 354 2.07 17.53 -25.62
N VAL A 355 3.27 17.10 -26.02
CA VAL A 355 3.74 17.23 -27.40
C VAL A 355 3.16 16.08 -28.23
N ASP A 356 2.51 16.41 -29.35
CA ASP A 356 1.92 15.43 -30.27
C ASP A 356 3.01 14.49 -30.83
N PRO A 357 2.86 13.15 -30.70
CA PRO A 357 3.77 12.16 -31.29
C PRO A 357 3.91 12.25 -32.82
N SER A 358 2.88 12.74 -33.52
CA SER A 358 2.81 12.82 -34.98
C SER A 358 3.38 14.13 -35.53
N ASN A 359 3.39 15.20 -34.73
CA ASN A 359 3.95 16.50 -35.10
C ASN A 359 4.43 17.26 -33.86
N ASN A 360 5.76 17.36 -33.71
CA ASN A 360 6.43 17.94 -32.54
C ASN A 360 6.11 19.41 -32.27
N ASP A 361 5.53 20.12 -33.24
CA ASP A 361 5.17 21.54 -33.10
C ASP A 361 3.73 21.74 -32.59
N THR A 362 2.99 20.66 -32.36
CA THR A 362 1.58 20.70 -31.92
C THR A 362 1.47 20.27 -30.46
N GLU A 363 0.90 21.15 -29.62
CA GLU A 363 0.55 20.83 -28.24
C GLU A 363 -0.89 20.31 -28.15
N ILE A 364 -1.07 19.18 -27.47
CA ILE A 364 -2.38 18.64 -27.09
C ILE A 364 -2.68 18.99 -25.64
N ILE A 365 -3.92 19.36 -25.34
CA ILE A 365 -4.36 19.65 -23.98
C ILE A 365 -4.55 18.33 -23.22
N LEU A 366 -4.07 18.28 -21.98
CA LEU A 366 -4.29 17.21 -21.01
C LEU A 366 -5.46 17.64 -20.10
N PRO A 367 -6.71 17.25 -20.38
CA PRO A 367 -7.88 17.84 -19.74
C PRO A 367 -7.96 17.53 -18.25
N ASN A 368 -7.50 16.35 -17.81
CA ASN A 368 -7.53 15.99 -16.39
C ASN A 368 -6.42 16.72 -15.64
N SER A 369 -5.22 16.81 -16.21
CA SER A 369 -4.15 17.64 -15.66
C SER A 369 -4.50 19.12 -15.60
N ALA A 370 -5.22 19.65 -16.60
CA ALA A 370 -5.68 21.03 -16.60
C ALA A 370 -6.60 21.32 -15.42
N ARG A 371 -7.59 20.44 -15.19
CA ARG A 371 -8.50 20.53 -14.04
C ARG A 371 -7.79 20.28 -12.71
N ALA A 372 -6.86 19.32 -12.64
CA ALA A 372 -6.04 19.07 -11.46
C ALA A 372 -5.18 20.28 -11.08
N ARG A 373 -4.63 21.01 -12.06
CA ARG A 373 -3.88 22.23 -11.79
C ARG A 373 -4.77 23.31 -11.15
N VAL A 374 -6.03 23.42 -11.55
CA VAL A 374 -7.02 24.30 -10.88
C VAL A 374 -7.25 23.87 -9.43
N VAL A 375 -7.34 22.56 -9.14
CA VAL A 375 -7.39 22.06 -7.75
C VAL A 375 -6.15 22.49 -6.98
N PHE A 376 -4.95 22.36 -7.54
CA PHE A 376 -3.72 22.78 -6.87
C PHE A 376 -3.66 24.29 -6.62
N THR A 377 -4.10 25.11 -7.58
CA THR A 377 -4.25 26.56 -7.41
C THR A 377 -5.21 26.87 -6.26
N HIS A 378 -6.37 26.21 -6.23
CA HIS A 378 -7.34 26.37 -5.15
C HIS A 378 -6.74 26.04 -3.78
N MET A 379 -6.02 24.92 -3.67
CA MET A 379 -5.36 24.54 -2.42
C MET A 379 -4.25 25.51 -2.00
N ARG A 380 -3.52 26.11 -2.95
CA ARG A 380 -2.56 27.17 -2.66
C ARG A 380 -3.28 28.40 -2.11
N ASP A 381 -4.34 28.85 -2.78
CA ASP A 381 -5.10 30.03 -2.40
C ASP A 381 -5.77 29.85 -1.02
N PHE A 382 -6.20 28.63 -0.70
CA PHE A 382 -6.65 28.25 0.65
C PHE A 382 -5.54 28.44 1.71
N LEU A 383 -4.32 27.99 1.42
CA LEU A 383 -3.18 28.19 2.33
C LEU A 383 -2.77 29.67 2.44
N ASP A 384 -2.86 30.44 1.35
CA ASP A 384 -2.63 31.88 1.36
C ASP A 384 -3.65 32.59 2.27
N ALA A 385 -4.93 32.20 2.20
CA ALA A 385 -5.99 32.75 3.03
C ALA A 385 -5.89 32.35 4.52
N HIS A 386 -5.47 31.11 4.80
CA HIS A 386 -5.25 30.62 6.16
C HIS A 386 -4.01 31.25 6.81
N GLY A 387 -2.96 31.49 6.02
CA GLY A 387 -1.64 31.91 6.50
C GLY A 387 -0.80 30.72 7.00
N LEU A 388 0.47 30.97 7.32
CA LEU A 388 1.41 29.92 7.73
C LEU A 388 1.78 29.94 9.23
N GLU A 389 1.21 30.88 9.99
CA GLU A 389 1.52 31.07 11.41
C GLU A 389 0.68 30.15 12.31
N GLU A 390 -0.60 29.97 11.99
CA GLU A 390 -1.54 29.17 12.79
C GLU A 390 -1.60 27.70 12.32
N PRO A 391 -1.69 26.73 13.23
CA PRO A 391 -1.86 25.32 12.87
C PRO A 391 -3.13 25.08 12.02
N LEU A 392 -2.99 24.32 10.95
CA LEU A 392 -4.10 23.87 10.10
C LEU A 392 -4.48 22.43 10.45
N SER A 393 -5.75 22.16 10.74
CA SER A 393 -6.22 20.78 10.96
C SER A 393 -6.07 19.94 9.70
N VAL A 394 -5.64 18.69 9.84
CA VAL A 394 -5.62 17.73 8.72
C VAL A 394 -7.02 17.45 8.18
N ASP A 395 -8.05 17.50 9.03
CA ASP A 395 -9.43 17.30 8.60
C ASP A 395 -9.92 18.46 7.73
N ASP A 396 -9.57 19.70 8.08
CA ASP A 396 -9.88 20.90 7.27
C ASP A 396 -9.16 20.83 5.92
N TRP A 397 -7.87 20.47 5.93
CA TRP A 397 -7.08 20.26 4.72
C TRP A 397 -7.71 19.21 3.78
N GLN A 398 -8.09 18.06 4.31
CA GLN A 398 -8.68 16.98 3.51
C GLN A 398 -10.08 17.35 3.00
N SER A 399 -10.89 18.00 3.83
CA SER A 399 -12.23 18.46 3.44
C SER A 399 -12.15 19.47 2.30
N GLU A 400 -11.23 20.43 2.40
CA GLU A 400 -11.02 21.43 1.36
C GLU A 400 -10.49 20.82 0.06
N PHE A 401 -9.58 19.85 0.14
CA PHE A 401 -9.10 19.13 -1.05
C PHE A 401 -10.25 18.39 -1.76
N LEU A 402 -11.11 17.69 -1.01
CA LEU A 402 -12.24 16.97 -1.60
C LEU A 402 -13.24 17.92 -2.26
N ARG A 403 -13.51 19.07 -1.64
CA ARG A 403 -14.36 20.12 -2.21
C ARG A 403 -13.79 20.64 -3.52
N ALA A 404 -12.50 20.99 -3.54
CA ALA A 404 -11.83 21.46 -4.75
C ALA A 404 -11.78 20.38 -5.85
N GLU A 405 -11.59 19.12 -5.47
CA GLU A 405 -11.62 17.97 -6.39
C GLU A 405 -13.02 17.77 -7.00
N GLU A 406 -14.08 17.88 -6.21
CA GLU A 406 -15.47 17.80 -6.64
C GLU A 406 -15.84 18.95 -7.60
N ASP A 407 -15.47 20.19 -7.24
CA ASP A 407 -15.69 21.39 -8.07
C ASP A 407 -15.04 21.27 -9.47
N GLN A 408 -13.99 20.46 -9.60
CA GLN A 408 -13.29 20.19 -10.86
C GLN A 408 -13.68 18.86 -11.52
N GLY A 409 -14.78 18.24 -11.08
CA GLY A 409 -15.33 17.03 -11.67
C GLY A 409 -14.41 15.81 -11.51
N HIS A 410 -13.81 15.66 -10.33
CA HIS A 410 -12.94 14.55 -9.94
C HIS A 410 -11.82 14.26 -10.97
N PRO A 411 -10.88 15.21 -11.20
CA PRO A 411 -9.87 15.07 -12.24
C PRO A 411 -8.82 13.98 -11.96
N PHE A 412 -8.74 13.48 -10.72
CA PHE A 412 -7.73 12.50 -10.33
C PHE A 412 -8.27 11.06 -10.44
N PRO A 413 -7.61 10.16 -11.17
CA PRO A 413 -8.07 8.78 -11.30
C PRO A 413 -7.92 7.98 -10.00
N VAL A 414 -9.02 7.52 -9.40
CA VAL A 414 -8.95 6.75 -8.14
C VAL A 414 -8.94 5.24 -8.41
N ASN A 415 -9.85 4.73 -9.26
CA ASN A 415 -10.12 3.29 -9.44
C ASN A 415 -9.49 2.66 -10.70
N VAL A 416 -8.53 3.33 -11.32
CA VAL A 416 -7.80 2.80 -12.47
C VAL A 416 -6.47 2.21 -12.02
N ASP A 417 -6.01 1.16 -12.68
CA ASP A 417 -4.68 0.61 -12.43
C ASP A 417 -3.59 1.60 -12.86
N TRP A 418 -2.35 1.39 -12.41
CA TRP A 418 -1.20 2.13 -12.93
C TRP A 418 -0.99 1.80 -14.42
N ASP A 419 -0.46 2.76 -15.18
CA ASP A 419 -0.12 2.62 -16.59
C ASP A 419 1.36 2.27 -16.75
N HIS A 420 2.22 3.27 -17.01
CA HIS A 420 3.67 3.09 -17.10
C HIS A 420 4.22 2.57 -15.79
N CYS A 421 3.68 3.02 -14.67
CA CYS A 421 4.16 2.69 -13.33
C CYS A 421 3.65 1.37 -12.76
N LYS A 422 2.90 0.59 -13.54
CA LYS A 422 2.48 -0.75 -13.14
C LYS A 422 3.67 -1.68 -12.95
N GLY A 423 3.74 -2.31 -11.78
CA GLY A 423 4.68 -3.37 -11.46
C GLY A 423 4.25 -4.72 -12.04
N THR A 424 5.17 -5.68 -12.04
CA THR A 424 4.87 -7.09 -12.34
C THR A 424 3.83 -7.65 -11.36
N THR A 425 3.93 -7.25 -10.09
CA THR A 425 3.00 -7.53 -8.99
C THR A 425 2.69 -6.22 -8.25
N GLY A 426 1.70 -6.23 -7.35
CA GLY A 426 1.26 -5.02 -6.63
C GLY A 426 2.29 -4.43 -5.66
N GLU A 427 3.32 -5.18 -5.29
CA GLU A 427 4.39 -4.72 -4.39
C GLU A 427 5.45 -3.84 -5.10
N PHE A 428 5.51 -3.91 -6.44
CA PHE A 428 6.52 -3.22 -7.23
C PHE A 428 6.00 -1.90 -7.82
N ARG A 429 6.91 -0.93 -7.91
CA ARG A 429 6.72 0.35 -8.63
C ARG A 429 5.57 1.19 -8.07
N GLY A 430 4.45 1.29 -8.80
CA GLY A 430 3.25 2.03 -8.40
C GLY A 430 3.52 3.48 -8.02
N TYR A 431 3.04 3.86 -6.83
CA TYR A 431 3.08 5.23 -6.33
C TYR A 431 4.46 5.89 -6.42
N THR A 432 5.53 5.19 -6.01
CA THR A 432 6.88 5.78 -6.03
C THR A 432 7.38 6.05 -7.45
N CYS A 433 7.01 5.21 -8.42
CA CYS A 433 7.28 5.45 -9.83
C CYS A 433 6.51 6.67 -10.34
N GLY A 434 5.22 6.77 -10.00
CA GLY A 434 4.38 7.90 -10.42
C GLY A 434 4.87 9.22 -9.83
N LEU A 435 5.34 9.20 -8.57
CA LEU A 435 5.89 10.37 -7.88
C LEU A 435 7.18 10.87 -8.56
N TRP A 436 8.13 9.97 -8.86
CA TRP A 436 9.32 10.33 -9.63
C TRP A 436 8.98 10.86 -11.01
N THR A 437 8.10 10.17 -11.73
CA THR A 437 7.64 10.57 -13.07
C THR A 437 7.08 11.99 -13.04
N THR A 438 6.28 12.30 -12.01
CA THR A 438 5.70 13.63 -11.83
C THR A 438 6.75 14.67 -11.51
N PHE A 439 7.69 14.41 -10.59
CA PHE A 439 8.73 15.39 -10.25
C PHE A 439 9.62 15.73 -11.46
N HIS A 440 9.94 14.74 -12.29
CA HIS A 440 10.68 14.99 -13.53
C HIS A 440 9.85 15.81 -14.53
N ALA A 441 8.57 15.47 -14.73
CA ALA A 441 7.68 16.23 -15.60
C ALA A 441 7.49 17.68 -15.09
N LEU A 442 7.35 17.87 -13.78
CA LEU A 442 7.23 19.16 -13.11
C LEU A 442 8.47 20.04 -13.31
N THR A 443 9.67 19.47 -13.16
CA THR A 443 10.94 20.20 -13.34
C THR A 443 11.19 20.55 -14.80
N VAL A 444 10.83 19.69 -15.75
CA VAL A 444 10.88 20.00 -17.19
C VAL A 444 9.87 21.10 -17.56
N ALA A 445 8.64 21.03 -17.06
CA ALA A 445 7.64 22.07 -17.27
C ALA A 445 8.08 23.41 -16.65
N SER A 446 8.65 23.39 -15.44
CA SER A 446 9.20 24.59 -14.80
C SER A 446 10.31 25.24 -15.63
N PHE A 447 11.23 24.44 -16.16
CA PHE A 447 12.26 24.94 -17.08
C PHE A 447 11.64 25.58 -18.34
N LYS A 448 10.66 24.93 -18.96
CA LYS A 448 10.00 25.45 -20.17
C LYS A 448 9.24 26.76 -19.90
N ASN A 449 8.50 26.82 -18.81
CA ASN A 449 7.79 28.02 -18.38
C ASN A 449 8.75 29.18 -18.11
N GLY A 450 9.92 28.89 -17.53
CA GLY A 450 10.96 29.88 -17.22
C GLY A 450 11.97 30.14 -18.34
N ALA A 451 11.89 29.46 -19.49
CA ALA A 451 12.95 29.49 -20.51
C ALA A 451 13.21 30.89 -21.09
N ASN A 452 12.20 31.75 -21.09
CA ASN A 452 12.27 33.14 -21.57
C ASN A 452 12.22 34.17 -20.42
N ASP A 453 12.23 33.72 -19.16
CA ASP A 453 12.17 34.59 -17.99
C ASP A 453 13.57 34.75 -17.37
N VAL A 454 14.13 35.95 -17.47
CA VAL A 454 15.43 36.31 -16.88
C VAL A 454 15.46 36.20 -15.35
N SER A 455 14.30 36.20 -14.71
CA SER A 455 14.14 36.06 -13.27
C SER A 455 14.02 34.60 -12.81
N PHE A 456 13.91 33.65 -13.76
CA PHE A 456 13.76 32.22 -13.44
C PHE A 456 14.86 31.73 -12.52
N ARG A 457 14.44 31.09 -11.41
CA ARG A 457 15.34 30.44 -10.46
C ARG A 457 15.08 28.93 -10.47
N PRO A 458 16.09 28.09 -10.76
CA PRO A 458 15.91 26.64 -10.82
C PRO A 458 15.83 25.96 -9.44
N LEU A 459 16.34 26.61 -8.39
CA LEU A 459 16.42 26.02 -7.04
C LEU A 459 15.06 25.86 -6.32
N PRO A 460 14.17 26.86 -6.28
CA PRO A 460 12.94 26.78 -5.49
C PRO A 460 12.06 25.56 -5.78
N VAL A 461 11.85 25.19 -7.05
CA VAL A 461 11.06 24.00 -7.40
C VAL A 461 11.69 22.72 -6.86
N LEU A 462 13.01 22.57 -6.97
CA LEU A 462 13.72 21.42 -6.41
C LEU A 462 13.71 21.40 -4.88
N GLN A 463 13.82 22.57 -4.23
CA GLN A 463 13.75 22.70 -2.78
C GLN A 463 12.35 22.32 -2.29
N SER A 464 11.29 22.76 -2.95
CA SER A 464 9.91 22.37 -2.62
C SER A 464 9.71 20.85 -2.64
N ILE A 465 10.26 20.15 -3.64
CA ILE A 465 10.23 18.69 -3.73
C ILE A 465 11.01 18.08 -2.55
N ARG A 466 12.21 18.59 -2.26
CA ARG A 466 13.05 18.07 -1.17
C ARG A 466 12.38 18.22 0.19
N ASP A 467 11.82 19.39 0.44
CA ASP A 467 11.28 19.75 1.74
C ASP A 467 9.95 19.00 1.95
N TRP A 468 9.12 18.87 0.89
CA TRP A 468 7.95 17.98 0.90
C TRP A 468 8.31 16.52 1.15
N VAL A 469 9.33 15.98 0.46
CA VAL A 469 9.80 14.61 0.71
C VAL A 469 10.28 14.47 2.16
N GLY A 470 10.98 15.48 2.69
CA GLY A 470 11.46 15.52 4.08
C GLY A 470 10.35 15.56 5.13
N SER A 471 9.23 16.21 4.83
CA SER A 471 8.11 16.34 5.76
C SER A 471 7.09 15.21 5.66
N PHE A 472 6.74 14.77 4.44
CA PHE A 472 5.52 13.99 4.22
C PHE A 472 5.73 12.60 3.61
N PHE A 473 6.83 12.35 2.88
CA PHE A 473 6.99 11.07 2.18
C PHE A 473 7.06 9.88 3.14
N GLY A 474 6.15 8.92 2.95
CA GLY A 474 5.85 7.88 3.93
C GLY A 474 6.96 6.86 4.17
N CYS A 475 7.84 6.65 3.18
CA CYS A 475 9.00 5.76 3.36
C CYS A 475 10.12 6.48 4.11
N GLU A 476 10.19 6.29 5.43
CA GLU A 476 11.19 6.95 6.28
C GLU A 476 12.64 6.68 5.83
N HIS A 477 12.95 5.43 5.45
CA HIS A 477 14.27 5.05 4.95
C HIS A 477 14.63 5.76 3.65
N CYS A 478 13.67 5.85 2.72
CA CYS A 478 13.82 6.53 1.45
C CYS A 478 14.02 8.03 1.65
N ARG A 479 13.23 8.63 2.55
CA ARG A 479 13.31 10.03 2.95
C ARG A 479 14.66 10.40 3.55
N LYS A 480 15.14 9.64 4.55
CA LYS A 480 16.47 9.83 5.16
C LYS A 480 17.57 9.80 4.10
N HIS A 481 17.49 8.86 3.17
CA HIS A 481 18.45 8.77 2.07
C HIS A 481 18.36 9.94 1.09
N PHE A 482 17.15 10.33 0.68
CA PHE A 482 16.92 11.44 -0.22
C PHE A 482 17.42 12.76 0.39
N LEU A 483 17.14 13.01 1.67
CA LEU A 483 17.65 14.17 2.40
C LEU A 483 19.17 14.13 2.53
N LYS A 484 19.76 13.00 2.93
CA LYS A 484 21.23 12.85 3.02
C LYS A 484 21.89 13.12 1.67
N MET A 485 21.31 12.62 0.58
CA MET A 485 21.79 12.88 -0.76
C MET A 485 21.74 14.36 -1.09
N THR A 486 20.56 14.96 -1.02
CA THR A 486 20.31 16.33 -1.49
C THR A 486 20.90 17.44 -0.60
N THR A 487 21.24 17.14 0.66
CA THR A 487 21.81 18.12 1.59
C THR A 487 23.31 17.90 1.87
N ARG A 488 23.82 16.68 1.72
CA ARG A 488 25.21 16.32 2.08
C ARG A 488 26.01 15.74 0.92
N THR A 489 25.64 14.58 0.40
CA THR A 489 26.54 13.82 -0.50
C THR A 489 26.47 14.24 -1.96
N PHE A 490 25.34 14.79 -2.39
CA PHE A 490 25.13 15.38 -3.71
C PHE A 490 24.29 16.65 -3.54
N LYS A 491 24.88 17.65 -2.87
CA LYS A 491 24.17 18.82 -2.36
C LYS A 491 23.52 19.65 -3.48
N MET A 492 22.23 19.93 -3.35
CA MET A 492 21.44 20.65 -4.36
C MET A 492 22.00 22.05 -4.65
N GLU A 493 22.23 22.86 -3.61
CA GLU A 493 22.72 24.22 -3.74
C GLU A 493 24.13 24.32 -4.36
N ALA A 494 24.89 23.23 -4.37
CA ALA A 494 26.22 23.18 -4.99
C ALA A 494 26.15 22.81 -6.49
N ASN A 495 25.10 22.08 -6.89
CA ASN A 495 24.99 21.44 -8.21
C ASN A 495 23.96 22.10 -9.14
N VAL A 496 23.13 23.02 -8.64
CA VAL A 496 22.11 23.71 -9.45
C VAL A 496 22.52 25.16 -9.63
N ARG A 497 22.96 25.53 -10.84
CA ARG A 497 23.46 26.88 -11.17
C ARG A 497 22.80 27.47 -12.40
N ARG A 498 22.60 26.65 -13.43
CA ARG A 498 21.99 27.04 -14.71
C ARG A 498 20.52 26.66 -14.72
N SER A 499 19.74 27.29 -15.60
CA SER A 499 18.29 27.03 -15.70
C SER A 499 17.99 25.55 -15.97
N GLU A 500 18.75 24.90 -16.85
CA GLU A 500 18.60 23.48 -17.18
C GLU A 500 18.93 22.53 -16.02
N ASP A 501 19.66 23.01 -15.00
CA ASP A 501 20.00 22.17 -13.85
C ASP A 501 18.76 21.80 -13.02
N VAL A 502 17.63 22.49 -13.17
CA VAL A 502 16.37 22.16 -12.46
C VAL A 502 15.91 20.72 -12.72
N PHE A 503 16.01 20.23 -13.96
CA PHE A 503 15.66 18.84 -14.29
C PHE A 503 16.89 17.94 -14.39
N LEU A 504 18.05 18.46 -14.81
CA LEU A 504 19.29 17.67 -14.88
C LEU A 504 19.78 17.24 -13.49
N TYR A 505 19.63 18.07 -12.45
CA TYR A 505 19.98 17.68 -11.09
C TYR A 505 19.10 16.53 -10.61
N LEU A 506 17.78 16.62 -10.80
CA LEU A 506 16.85 15.58 -10.40
C LEU A 506 17.14 14.27 -11.15
N TRP A 507 17.47 14.35 -12.44
CA TRP A 507 17.90 13.22 -13.25
C TRP A 507 19.16 12.55 -12.69
N ARG A 508 20.23 13.31 -12.40
CA ARG A 508 21.46 12.78 -11.79
C ARG A 508 21.18 12.14 -10.42
N ALA A 509 20.40 12.82 -9.58
CA ALA A 509 19.99 12.32 -8.27
C ALA A 509 19.21 11.00 -8.38
N HIS A 510 18.27 10.90 -9.33
CA HIS A 510 17.52 9.68 -9.57
C HIS A 510 18.43 8.54 -10.08
N ASN A 511 19.43 8.85 -10.92
CA ASN A 511 20.40 7.86 -11.38
C ASN A 511 21.35 7.36 -10.28
N ILE A 512 21.71 8.20 -9.30
CA ILE A 512 22.41 7.77 -8.08
C ILE A 512 21.53 6.78 -7.29
N VAL A 513 20.23 7.05 -7.18
CA VAL A 513 19.27 6.13 -6.55
C VAL A 513 19.16 4.82 -7.34
N ASN A 514 19.06 4.88 -8.67
CA ASN A 514 19.01 3.69 -9.54
C ASN A 514 20.26 2.83 -9.37
N ALA A 515 21.46 3.44 -9.35
CA ALA A 515 22.72 2.71 -9.16
C ALA A 515 22.75 1.97 -7.81
N ARG A 516 22.24 2.60 -6.74
CA ARG A 516 22.18 2.01 -5.41
C ARG A 516 21.14 0.88 -5.31
N LEU A 517 19.99 1.04 -5.98
CA LEU A 517 18.87 0.10 -5.95
C LEU A 517 19.01 -1.05 -6.96
N LYS A 518 19.95 -0.96 -7.91
CA LYS A 518 20.18 -1.99 -8.92
C LYS A 518 20.51 -3.34 -8.27
N GLY A 519 19.83 -4.40 -8.70
CA GLY A 519 20.00 -5.76 -8.18
C GLY A 519 19.52 -5.94 -6.73
N ARG A 520 18.76 -4.99 -6.18
CA ARG A 520 18.10 -5.14 -4.88
C ARG A 520 16.74 -5.81 -5.06
N ASP A 521 16.25 -6.45 -4.01
CA ASP A 521 14.91 -7.04 -3.90
C ASP A 521 13.74 -6.12 -4.27
N THR A 522 13.85 -4.80 -4.05
CA THR A 522 12.83 -3.80 -4.46
C THR A 522 12.86 -3.47 -5.96
N GLU A 523 13.79 -4.06 -6.72
CA GLU A 523 13.86 -3.95 -8.17
C GLU A 523 12.89 -4.94 -8.82
N ASP A 524 11.91 -4.41 -9.54
CA ASP A 524 11.01 -5.22 -10.35
C ASP A 524 11.81 -5.98 -11.43
N PRO A 525 11.75 -7.32 -11.49
CA PRO A 525 12.52 -8.11 -12.46
C PRO A 525 12.23 -7.76 -13.92
N ARG A 526 11.04 -7.25 -14.25
CA ARG A 526 10.69 -6.79 -15.60
C ARG A 526 11.12 -5.35 -15.88
N PHE A 527 11.46 -4.58 -14.84
CA PHE A 527 11.89 -3.19 -14.94
C PHE A 527 13.17 -2.95 -14.12
N PRO A 528 14.30 -3.57 -14.51
CA PRO A 528 15.56 -3.38 -13.83
C PRO A 528 16.00 -1.91 -13.85
N LYS A 529 16.73 -1.49 -12.81
CA LYS A 529 17.28 -0.15 -12.63
C LYS A 529 18.43 0.04 -13.61
N TYR A 530 18.15 0.75 -14.68
CA TYR A 530 19.17 1.27 -15.58
C TYR A 530 19.69 2.62 -15.08
N GLN A 531 20.90 2.96 -15.52
CA GLN A 531 21.22 4.38 -15.66
C GLN A 531 20.35 4.90 -16.80
N PHE A 532 19.42 5.79 -16.47
CA PHE A 532 18.42 6.29 -17.38
C PHE A 532 18.96 7.50 -18.16
N PRO A 533 18.67 7.66 -19.46
CA PRO A 533 18.02 6.65 -20.30
C PRO A 533 18.99 5.50 -20.64
N PRO A 534 18.54 4.23 -20.62
CA PRO A 534 19.34 3.12 -21.13
C PRO A 534 19.55 3.24 -22.65
N LEU A 535 20.52 2.49 -23.17
CA LEU A 535 20.92 2.53 -24.59
C LEU A 535 19.74 2.30 -25.55
N PHE A 536 18.81 1.40 -25.21
CA PHE A 536 17.66 1.10 -26.06
C PHE A 536 16.61 2.23 -26.10
N LEU A 537 16.61 3.16 -25.14
CA LEU A 537 15.73 4.33 -25.18
C LEU A 537 16.38 5.52 -25.87
N CYS A 538 17.67 5.74 -25.65
CA CYS A 538 18.41 6.84 -26.26
C CYS A 538 19.82 6.40 -26.66
N PRO A 539 20.03 5.82 -27.84
CA PRO A 539 21.36 5.42 -28.30
C PRO A 539 22.33 6.62 -28.36
N GLU A 540 21.85 7.77 -28.86
CA GLU A 540 22.57 9.04 -28.99
C GLU A 540 23.11 9.54 -27.63
N CYS A 541 22.40 9.21 -26.54
CA CYS A 541 22.79 9.61 -25.19
C CYS A 541 24.06 8.91 -24.71
N HIS A 542 24.52 7.83 -25.35
CA HIS A 542 25.68 7.05 -24.92
C HIS A 542 26.84 7.21 -25.91
N SER A 543 28.00 7.62 -25.41
CA SER A 543 29.24 7.64 -26.20
C SER A 543 29.87 6.26 -26.29
N ASN A 544 30.73 6.05 -27.30
CA ASN A 544 31.51 4.82 -27.52
C ASN A 544 32.37 4.35 -26.34
N LYS A 545 32.53 5.17 -25.28
CA LYS A 545 33.29 4.84 -24.05
C LYS A 545 32.40 4.52 -22.85
N GLY A 546 31.09 4.34 -23.05
CA GLY A 546 30.14 4.01 -21.97
C GLY A 546 29.82 5.19 -21.04
N ARG A 547 30.16 6.43 -21.42
CA ARG A 547 29.77 7.66 -20.72
C ARG A 547 28.58 8.31 -21.42
N MET A 548 27.63 8.86 -20.67
CA MET A 548 26.48 9.57 -21.23
C MET A 548 26.86 10.99 -21.67
N SER A 549 26.37 11.41 -22.84
CA SER A 549 26.45 12.80 -23.32
C SER A 549 25.39 13.63 -22.61
N GLU A 550 25.82 14.59 -21.78
CA GLU A 550 24.88 15.46 -21.06
C GLU A 550 23.98 16.25 -22.01
N GLN A 551 24.50 16.69 -23.16
CA GLN A 551 23.73 17.44 -24.15
C GLN A 551 22.62 16.59 -24.78
N GLU A 552 22.91 15.35 -25.16
CA GLU A 552 21.90 14.46 -25.74
C GLU A 552 20.89 13.98 -24.69
N VAL A 553 21.36 13.73 -23.46
CA VAL A 553 20.47 13.45 -22.33
C VAL A 553 19.53 14.62 -22.06
N GLN A 554 20.04 15.86 -22.11
CA GLN A 554 19.22 17.05 -21.93
C GLN A 554 18.10 17.11 -22.96
N ARG A 555 18.40 16.93 -24.25
CA ARG A 555 17.38 16.89 -25.33
C ARG A 555 16.38 15.77 -25.09
N TYR A 556 16.88 14.57 -24.75
CA TYR A 556 16.03 13.41 -24.49
C TYR A 556 15.06 13.65 -23.32
N LEU A 557 15.52 14.21 -22.20
CA LEU A 557 14.67 14.46 -21.03
C LEU A 557 13.59 15.50 -21.33
N LEU A 558 13.94 16.57 -22.05
CA LEU A 558 12.99 17.59 -22.48
C LEU A 558 11.88 16.98 -23.35
N ASP A 559 12.24 16.11 -24.29
CA ASP A 559 11.26 15.42 -25.14
C ASP A 559 10.43 14.39 -24.34
N TYR A 560 11.10 13.47 -23.64
CA TYR A 560 10.48 12.35 -22.93
C TYR A 560 9.44 12.81 -21.90
N TYR A 561 9.76 13.83 -21.09
CA TYR A 561 8.85 14.35 -20.08
C TYR A 561 7.82 15.37 -20.59
N SER A 562 7.92 15.76 -21.87
CA SER A 562 6.89 16.57 -22.54
C SER A 562 5.89 15.72 -23.33
N ARG A 563 6.23 14.47 -23.66
CA ARG A 563 5.34 13.51 -24.33
C ARG A 563 4.55 12.71 -23.30
N ILE A 564 3.58 13.36 -22.68
CA ILE A 564 2.68 12.75 -21.71
C ILE A 564 1.53 12.07 -22.45
N ARG A 565 1.35 10.76 -22.24
CA ARG A 565 0.19 10.03 -22.76
C ARG A 565 -1.05 10.44 -21.96
N PRO A 566 -2.10 10.96 -22.61
CA PRO A 566 -3.32 11.36 -21.92
C PRO A 566 -3.99 10.18 -21.22
N VAL A 567 -4.83 10.47 -20.21
CA VAL A 567 -5.70 9.47 -19.58
C VAL A 567 -6.54 8.81 -20.66
N SER A 568 -6.37 7.50 -20.81
CA SER A 568 -7.11 6.74 -21.81
C SER A 568 -8.60 6.79 -21.48
N SER A 569 -9.41 7.34 -22.39
CA SER A 569 -10.86 7.14 -22.38
C SER A 569 -11.12 5.67 -22.67
N ARG A 570 -11.06 4.82 -21.64
CA ARG A 570 -11.58 3.45 -21.76
C ARG A 570 -13.10 3.57 -21.86
N ASN A 571 -13.61 3.31 -23.07
CA ASN A 571 -15.01 2.92 -23.26
C ASN A 571 -15.32 1.66 -22.45
#